data_AF-C4IDI3-F1
#
_entry.id   AF-C4IDI3-F1
#
_cell.length_a   1.000
_cell.length_b   1.000
_cell.length_c   1.000
_cell.angle_alpha   90.00
_cell.angle_beta   90.00
_cell.angle_gamma   90.00
#
_symmetry.space_group_name_H-M   'P 1'
#
loop_
_entity.id
_entity.type
_entity.pdbx_description
1 polymer ?
#
loop_
_entity_poly.entity_id
_entity_poly.type
_entity_poly.pdbx_seq_one_letter_code
_entity_poly.pdbx_strand_id
1 'polypeptide(L)'
;MGLKEKLSGKFGNYFQDAYMQKYGDRITSVSGTILSAKIVEKDYFIIKRIMVELIIKPEVGRKVVKCWYKKNRWFKKPDFITIKQGHKVIIMGVNGEKDSKKENSQEVQIMNILNLTTKKDLIPVDHSQIKKSRQQSTNMMRR
;
A
#
# COMPACT_ATOMS: atom_id res chain seq x y z
N MET A 1 19.31 26.62 -6.88
CA MET A 1 18.89 25.19 -6.95
C MET A 1 19.85 24.39 -6.09
N GLY A 2 19.39 24.06 -4.89
CA GLY A 2 20.26 23.63 -3.79
C GLY A 2 20.68 22.16 -3.91
N LEU A 3 21.84 21.83 -3.35
CA LEU A 3 22.38 20.47 -3.25
C LEU A 3 21.33 19.43 -2.77
N LYS A 4 20.40 19.88 -1.91
CA LYS A 4 19.29 19.10 -1.36
C LYS A 4 18.28 18.63 -2.41
N GLU A 5 18.00 19.44 -3.44
CA GLU A 5 17.09 19.08 -4.53
C GLU A 5 17.73 18.06 -5.48
N LYS A 6 19.04 18.22 -5.78
CA LYS A 6 19.79 17.26 -6.61
C LYS A 6 19.98 15.91 -5.92
N LEU A 7 20.20 15.89 -4.60
CA LEU A 7 20.24 14.68 -3.80
C LEU A 7 18.85 14.04 -3.70
N SER A 8 17.80 14.80 -3.37
CA SER A 8 16.43 14.28 -3.28
C SER A 8 15.93 13.69 -4.61
N GLY A 9 16.24 14.32 -5.74
CA GLY A 9 15.84 13.84 -7.07
C GLY A 9 16.58 12.57 -7.49
N LYS A 10 17.90 12.50 -7.25
CA LYS A 10 18.71 11.31 -7.59
C LYS A 10 18.42 10.13 -6.66
N PHE A 11 18.25 10.36 -5.36
CA PHE A 11 17.83 9.31 -4.43
C PHE A 11 16.39 8.87 -4.68
N GLY A 12 15.46 9.80 -4.92
CA GLY A 12 14.07 9.48 -5.23
C GLY A 12 13.95 8.57 -6.45
N ASN A 13 14.63 8.91 -7.54
CA ASN A 13 14.66 8.10 -8.75
C ASN A 13 15.37 6.76 -8.51
N TYR A 14 16.52 6.73 -7.82
CA TYR A 14 17.23 5.47 -7.56
C TYR A 14 16.46 4.50 -6.65
N PHE A 15 15.78 5.03 -5.62
CA PHE A 15 14.90 4.22 -4.78
C PHE A 15 13.67 3.76 -5.56
N GLN A 16 13.07 4.63 -6.39
CA GLN A 16 11.92 4.29 -7.22
C GLN A 16 12.27 3.25 -8.29
N ASP A 17 13.42 3.40 -8.95
CA ASP A 17 13.91 2.51 -10.01
C ASP A 17 14.35 1.17 -9.43
N ALA A 18 15.07 1.14 -8.30
CA ALA A 18 15.40 -0.10 -7.62
C ALA A 18 14.14 -0.80 -7.05
N TYR A 19 13.13 -0.04 -6.65
CA TYR A 19 11.85 -0.57 -6.18
C TYR A 19 11.01 -1.13 -7.33
N MET A 20 10.99 -0.45 -8.48
CA MET A 20 10.36 -0.94 -9.71
C MET A 20 11.10 -2.15 -10.28
N GLN A 21 12.43 -2.20 -10.23
CA GLN A 21 13.21 -3.36 -10.68
C GLN A 21 13.01 -4.57 -9.78
N LYS A 22 12.91 -4.38 -8.46
CA LYS A 22 12.80 -5.49 -7.50
C LYS A 22 11.38 -6.03 -7.36
N TYR A 23 10.38 -5.16 -7.50
CA TYR A 23 8.98 -5.51 -7.24
C TYR A 23 8.07 -5.34 -8.45
N GLY A 24 8.53 -4.77 -9.56
CA GLY A 24 7.73 -4.38 -10.74
C GLY A 24 6.78 -5.47 -11.22
N ASP A 25 7.27 -6.69 -11.40
CA ASP A 25 6.47 -7.83 -11.86
C ASP A 25 5.43 -8.33 -10.83
N ARG A 26 5.53 -7.86 -9.59
CA ARG A 26 4.67 -8.25 -8.46
C ARG A 26 3.86 -7.09 -7.90
N ILE A 27 4.01 -5.86 -8.43
CA ILE A 27 3.23 -4.72 -7.99
C ILE A 27 1.77 -4.98 -8.36
N THR A 28 0.90 -4.90 -7.37
CA THR A 28 -0.52 -5.08 -7.54
C THR A 28 -1.28 -3.93 -6.88
N SER A 29 -2.37 -3.53 -7.52
CA SER A 29 -3.30 -2.55 -6.98
C SER A 29 -4.68 -3.18 -6.90
N VAL A 30 -5.24 -3.23 -5.70
CA VAL A 30 -6.55 -3.84 -5.43
C VAL A 30 -7.49 -2.75 -4.91
N SER A 31 -8.52 -2.43 -5.69
CA SER A 31 -9.64 -1.57 -5.27
C SER A 31 -10.78 -2.43 -4.75
N GLY A 32 -11.28 -2.13 -3.55
CA GLY A 32 -12.30 -2.98 -2.93
C GLY A 32 -12.90 -2.43 -1.65
N THR A 33 -13.81 -3.22 -1.09
CA THR A 33 -14.40 -2.98 0.23
C THR A 33 -13.79 -3.92 1.24
N ILE A 34 -13.48 -3.41 2.43
CA ILE A 34 -12.94 -4.22 3.54
C ILE A 34 -14.06 -5.05 4.16
N LEU A 35 -13.85 -6.37 4.19
CA LEU A 35 -14.71 -7.31 4.88
C LEU A 35 -14.30 -7.49 6.34
N SER A 36 -12.99 -7.53 6.61
CA SER A 36 -12.45 -7.67 7.96
C SER A 36 -11.10 -6.98 8.07
N ALA A 37 -10.85 -6.40 9.24
CA ALA A 37 -9.59 -5.76 9.58
C ALA A 37 -9.17 -6.22 10.98
N LYS A 38 -8.00 -6.86 11.06
CA LYS A 38 -7.39 -7.28 12.31
C LYS A 38 -6.08 -6.53 12.48
N ILE A 39 -6.00 -5.70 13.50
CA ILE A 39 -4.82 -4.90 13.84
C ILE A 39 -4.21 -5.50 15.09
N VAL A 40 -2.94 -5.89 15.00
CA VAL A 40 -2.16 -6.45 16.10
C VAL A 40 -0.97 -5.54 16.35
N GLU A 41 -0.99 -4.87 17.49
CA GLU A 41 0.12 -4.05 17.98
C GLU A 41 0.94 -4.86 18.98
N LYS A 42 2.27 -4.89 18.77
CA LYS A 42 3.23 -5.47 19.70
C LYS A 42 4.22 -4.40 20.11
N ASP A 43 4.17 -4.02 21.37
CA ASP A 43 5.11 -3.09 21.98
C ASP A 43 6.18 -3.88 22.75
N TYR A 44 7.42 -3.86 22.25
CA TYR A 44 8.60 -4.25 23.01
C TYR A 44 9.35 -2.99 23.46
N PHE A 45 10.19 -3.10 24.49
CA PHE A 45 10.87 -1.96 25.14
C PHE A 45 11.55 -0.99 24.15
N ILE A 46 12.07 -1.53 23.05
CA ILE A 46 12.88 -0.78 22.06
C ILE A 46 12.23 -0.79 20.66
N ILE A 47 11.58 -1.89 20.28
CA ILE A 47 11.03 -2.11 18.94
C ILE A 47 9.51 -2.17 19.03
N LYS A 48 8.85 -1.21 18.39
CA LYS A 48 7.40 -1.21 18.25
C LYS A 48 7.03 -1.78 16.90
N ARG A 49 6.18 -2.80 16.90
CA ARG A 49 5.75 -3.51 15.70
C ARG A 49 4.23 -3.43 15.57
N ILE A 50 3.77 -3.06 14.38
CA ILE A 50 2.38 -3.24 13.99
C ILE A 50 2.29 -4.30 12.90
N MET A 51 1.31 -5.18 13.05
CA MET A 51 0.93 -6.17 12.06
C MET A 51 -0.57 -6.00 11.78
N VAL A 52 -0.93 -5.85 10.51
CA VAL A 52 -2.34 -5.69 10.12
C VAL A 52 -2.67 -6.73 9.09
N GLU A 53 -3.77 -7.44 9.30
CA GLU A 53 -4.34 -8.39 8.35
C GLU A 53 -5.69 -7.82 7.88
N LEU A 54 -5.83 -7.65 6.57
CA LEU A 54 -7.04 -7.15 5.93
C LEU A 54 -7.59 -8.21 4.98
N ILE A 55 -8.91 -8.33 4.96
CA ILE A 55 -9.64 -9.16 4.01
C ILE A 55 -10.48 -8.24 3.14
N ILE A 56 -10.27 -8.28 1.83
CA ILE A 56 -10.86 -7.33 0.90
C ILE A 56 -11.66 -8.07 -0.16
N LYS A 57 -12.87 -7.57 -0.40
CA LYS A 57 -13.66 -7.91 -1.57
C LYS A 57 -13.33 -6.90 -2.68
N PRO A 58 -12.62 -7.30 -3.74
CA PRO A 58 -12.35 -6.42 -4.86
C PRO A 58 -13.65 -6.03 -5.57
N GLU A 59 -13.67 -4.82 -6.13
CA GLU A 59 -14.82 -4.37 -6.95
C GLU A 59 -14.92 -5.17 -8.26
N VAL A 60 -13.77 -5.57 -8.81
CA VAL A 60 -13.67 -6.37 -10.03
C VAL A 60 -13.24 -7.78 -9.66
N GLY A 61 -14.19 -8.71 -9.61
CA GLY A 61 -13.96 -10.13 -9.36
C GLY A 61 -14.70 -10.70 -8.15
N ARG A 62 -14.80 -12.03 -8.08
CA ARG A 62 -15.50 -12.75 -6.99
C ARG A 62 -14.55 -13.25 -5.89
N LYS A 63 -13.24 -13.26 -6.15
CA LYS A 63 -12.24 -13.78 -5.22
C LYS A 63 -11.92 -12.76 -4.14
N VAL A 64 -11.91 -13.21 -2.89
CA VAL A 64 -11.49 -12.42 -1.74
C VAL A 64 -9.96 -12.39 -1.69
N VAL A 65 -9.40 -11.21 -1.42
CA VAL A 65 -7.95 -11.02 -1.33
C VAL A 65 -7.57 -10.81 0.13
N LYS A 66 -6.60 -11.60 0.62
CA LYS A 66 -5.96 -11.40 1.92
C LYS A 66 -4.77 -10.47 1.73
N CYS A 67 -4.68 -9.45 2.56
CA CYS A 67 -3.59 -8.49 2.55
C CYS A 67 -2.98 -8.40 3.94
N TRP A 68 -1.66 -8.26 4.02
CA TRP A 68 -0.98 -8.10 5.30
C TRP A 68 -0.03 -6.90 5.26
N TYR A 69 0.12 -6.25 6.41
CA TYR A 69 1.03 -5.15 6.62
C TYR A 69 1.90 -5.46 7.82
N LYS A 70 3.20 -5.19 7.72
CA LYS A 70 4.12 -5.29 8.85
C LYS A 70 5.08 -4.13 8.82
N LYS A 71 5.08 -3.33 9.88
CA LYS A 71 6.05 -2.25 10.05
C LYS A 71 6.64 -2.28 11.43
N ASN A 72 7.96 -2.18 11.47
CA ASN A 72 8.72 -2.04 12.70
C ASN A 72 9.25 -0.62 12.73
N ARG A 73 9.15 0.05 13.87
CA ARG A 73 9.76 1.35 14.09
C ARG A 73 10.52 1.34 15.41
N TRP A 74 11.67 1.98 15.39
CA TRP A 74 12.51 2.16 16.57
C TRP A 74 11.99 3.36 17.37
N PHE A 75 11.83 3.20 18.69
CA PHE A 75 11.37 4.19 19.67
C PHE A 75 9.95 4.79 19.51
N LYS A 76 9.52 5.11 18.28
CA LYS A 76 8.20 5.72 18.01
C LYS A 76 7.17 4.65 17.64
N LYS A 77 5.92 4.83 18.08
CA LYS A 77 4.80 4.00 17.62
C LYS A 77 4.67 4.15 16.10
N PRO A 78 4.58 3.04 15.35
CA PRO A 78 4.23 3.11 13.93
C PRO A 78 2.80 3.64 13.82
N ASP A 79 2.62 4.74 13.09
CA ASP A 79 1.30 5.29 12.82
C ASP A 79 0.60 4.44 11.76
N PHE A 80 -0.68 4.16 11.96
CA PHE A 80 -1.51 3.39 11.04
C PHE A 80 -2.89 4.01 10.96
N ILE A 81 -3.41 4.12 9.73
CA ILE A 81 -4.71 4.73 9.49
C ILE A 81 -5.83 3.91 10.14
N THR A 82 -6.88 4.59 10.58
CA THR A 82 -8.08 3.92 11.09
C THR A 82 -8.83 3.23 9.95
N ILE A 83 -8.85 1.91 9.97
CA ILE A 83 -9.54 1.07 9.00
C ILE A 83 -10.68 0.32 9.69
N LYS A 84 -11.88 0.37 9.11
CA LYS A 84 -13.06 -0.35 9.59
C LYS A 84 -13.67 -1.18 8.46
N GLN A 85 -14.45 -2.19 8.82
CA GLN A 85 -15.28 -2.94 7.88
C GLN A 85 -16.21 -1.99 7.12
N GLY A 86 -16.39 -2.25 5.82
CA GLY A 86 -17.23 -1.42 4.93
C GLY A 86 -16.52 -0.20 4.33
N HIS A 87 -15.30 0.14 4.76
CA HIS A 87 -14.53 1.19 4.09
C HIS A 87 -14.13 0.76 2.67
N LYS A 88 -14.22 1.71 1.73
CA LYS A 88 -13.71 1.55 0.37
C LYS A 88 -12.24 1.97 0.35
N VAL A 89 -11.38 1.07 -0.11
CA VAL A 89 -9.92 1.28 -0.11
C VAL A 89 -9.30 0.88 -1.43
N ILE A 90 -8.20 1.55 -1.76
CA ILE A 90 -7.28 1.10 -2.79
C ILE A 90 -6.00 0.68 -2.08
N ILE A 91 -5.67 -0.60 -2.17
CA ILE A 91 -4.43 -1.15 -1.63
C ILE A 91 -3.42 -1.23 -2.77
N MET A 92 -2.29 -0.57 -2.56
CA MET A 92 -1.12 -0.70 -3.41
C MET A 92 -0.11 -1.54 -2.67
N GLY A 93 0.25 -2.68 -3.26
CA GLY A 93 1.06 -3.67 -2.59
C GLY A 93 1.86 -4.49 -3.58
N VAL A 94 2.52 -5.51 -3.03
CA VAL A 94 3.27 -6.49 -3.80
C VAL A 94 2.75 -7.87 -3.47
N ASN A 95 2.56 -8.71 -4.48
CA ASN A 95 2.27 -10.12 -4.25
C ASN A 95 3.48 -10.81 -3.61
N GLY A 96 3.21 -11.80 -2.76
CA GLY A 96 4.24 -12.65 -2.18
C GLY A 96 5.09 -13.35 -3.25
N GLU A 97 6.32 -13.72 -2.87
CA GLU A 97 7.20 -14.51 -3.75
C GLU A 97 6.59 -15.89 -4.03
N LYS A 98 6.36 -16.18 -5.32
CA LYS A 98 5.81 -17.47 -5.79
C LYS A 98 6.60 -18.67 -5.26
N ASP A 99 7.91 -18.54 -5.06
CA ASP A 99 8.80 -19.66 -4.70
C ASP A 99 9.12 -19.77 -3.21
N SER A 100 8.58 -18.87 -2.38
CA SER A 100 8.83 -18.92 -0.95
C SER A 100 7.84 -19.89 -0.27
N LYS A 101 8.34 -20.99 0.32
CA LYS A 101 7.61 -21.99 1.14
C LYS A 101 6.90 -21.41 2.40
N LYS A 102 6.65 -20.11 2.44
CA LYS A 102 5.98 -19.41 3.54
C LYS A 102 4.50 -19.25 3.18
N GLU A 103 3.62 -19.48 4.13
CA GLU A 103 2.14 -19.52 3.99
C GLU A 103 1.51 -18.27 3.33
N ASN A 104 2.27 -17.17 3.17
CA ASN A 104 1.78 -15.88 2.69
C ASN A 104 2.02 -15.64 1.18
N SER A 105 2.38 -16.66 0.40
CA SER A 105 2.61 -16.57 -1.05
C SER A 105 1.42 -16.00 -1.83
N GLN A 106 0.19 -16.31 -1.40
CA GLN A 106 -1.05 -15.82 -2.03
C GLN A 106 -1.55 -14.49 -1.45
N GLU A 107 -0.84 -13.92 -0.47
CA GLU A 107 -1.28 -12.71 0.22
C GLU A 107 -0.56 -11.47 -0.34
N VAL A 108 -1.28 -10.36 -0.38
CA VAL A 108 -0.73 -9.08 -0.84
C VAL A 108 -0.07 -8.37 0.33
N GLN A 109 1.23 -8.14 0.23
CA GLN A 109 1.93 -7.27 1.18
C GLN A 109 1.56 -5.81 0.89
N ILE A 110 0.96 -5.15 1.87
CA ILE A 110 0.52 -3.77 1.79
C ILE A 110 1.73 -2.84 1.85
N MET A 111 1.84 -1.94 0.88
CA MET A 111 2.86 -0.90 0.86
C MET A 111 2.23 0.47 1.11
N ASN A 112 1.06 0.71 0.51
CA ASN A 112 0.24 1.88 0.82
C ASN A 112 -1.26 1.52 0.78
N ILE A 113 -2.05 2.27 1.55
CA ILE A 113 -3.51 2.17 1.59
C ILE A 113 -4.07 3.57 1.40
N LEU A 114 -4.91 3.71 0.39
CA LEU A 114 -5.72 4.90 0.14
C LEU A 114 -7.14 4.62 0.64
N ASN A 115 -7.60 5.30 1.69
CA ASN A 115 -8.97 5.15 2.16
C ASN A 115 -9.88 6.17 1.47
N LEU A 116 -10.74 5.68 0.56
CA LEU A 116 -11.67 6.52 -0.19
C LEU A 116 -12.83 7.02 0.67
N THR A 117 -13.17 6.31 1.75
CA THR A 117 -14.24 6.70 2.68
C THR A 117 -13.79 7.84 3.59
N THR A 118 -12.63 7.70 4.25
CA THR A 118 -12.16 8.71 5.21
C THR A 118 -11.19 9.72 4.60
N LYS A 119 -10.79 9.54 3.33
CA LYS A 119 -9.80 10.36 2.62
C LYS A 119 -8.46 10.47 3.35
N LYS A 120 -8.10 9.41 4.09
CA LYS A 120 -6.83 9.31 4.83
C LYS A 120 -5.97 8.24 4.19
N ASP A 121 -4.69 8.52 4.05
CA ASP A 121 -3.73 7.63 3.41
C ASP A 121 -2.68 7.17 4.41
N LEU A 122 -2.23 5.92 4.27
CA LEU A 122 -1.18 5.37 5.13
C LEU A 122 0.18 6.03 4.86
N ILE A 123 0.47 6.27 3.58
CA ILE A 123 1.58 7.12 3.13
C ILE A 123 0.90 8.25 2.35
N PRO A 124 1.10 9.52 2.76
CA PRO A 124 0.45 10.65 2.10
C PRO A 124 0.88 10.68 0.64
N VAL A 125 -0.08 10.46 -0.26
CA VAL A 125 0.13 10.60 -1.70
C VAL A 125 -0.42 11.95 -2.12
N ASP A 126 0.30 12.64 -3.01
CA ASP A 126 -0.23 13.86 -3.61
C ASP A 126 -1.44 13.52 -4.48
N HIS A 127 -2.65 13.71 -3.94
CA HIS A 127 -3.92 13.40 -4.61
C HIS A 127 -4.12 14.18 -5.92
N SER A 128 -3.33 15.24 -6.16
CA SER A 128 -3.36 16.00 -7.41
C SER A 128 -2.92 15.16 -8.62
N GLN A 129 -1.99 14.21 -8.42
CA GLN A 129 -1.48 13.35 -9.49
C GLN A 129 -2.46 12.22 -9.82
N ILE A 130 -3.14 11.66 -8.81
CA ILE A 130 -4.13 10.59 -8.99
C ILE A 130 -5.35 11.10 -9.78
N LYS A 131 -5.80 12.34 -9.53
CA LYS A 131 -6.89 12.98 -10.29
C LYS A 131 -6.53 13.19 -11.77
N LYS A 132 -5.32 13.64 -12.05
CA LYS A 132 -4.83 13.83 -13.43
C LYS A 132 -4.75 12.50 -14.19
N SER A 133 -4.25 11.45 -13.55
CA SER A 133 -4.18 10.10 -14.15
C SER A 133 -5.57 9.53 -14.47
N ARG A 134 -6.54 9.65 -13.55
CA ARG A 134 -7.94 9.23 -13.83
C ARG A 134 -8.54 10.00 -15.02
N GLN A 135 -8.37 11.31 -15.06
CA GLN A 135 -8.91 12.14 -16.13
C GLN A 135 -8.28 11.83 -17.50
N GLN A 136 -6.98 11.55 -17.55
CA GLN A 136 -6.31 11.09 -18.76
C GLN A 136 -6.82 9.72 -19.25
N SER A 137 -7.04 8.77 -18.33
CA SER A 137 -7.60 7.45 -18.70
C SER A 137 -9.02 7.55 -19.27
N THR A 138 -9.87 8.39 -18.69
CA THR A 138 -11.23 8.62 -19.19
C THR A 138 -11.25 9.33 -20.54
N ASN A 139 -10.31 10.25 -20.77
CA ASN A 139 -10.19 10.94 -22.06
C ASN A 139 -9.62 10.04 -23.17
N MET A 140 -8.74 9.08 -22.83
CA MET A 140 -8.26 8.08 -23.80
C MET A 140 -9.34 7.06 -24.19
N MET A 141 -10.25 6.66 -23.27
CA MET A 141 -11.38 5.78 -23.61
C MET A 141 -12.47 6.47 -24.43
N ARG A 142 -12.44 7.80 -24.56
CA ARG A 142 -13.42 8.60 -25.32
C ARG A 142 -12.93 8.97 -26.73
N ARG A 143 -11.69 8.64 -27.08
CA ARG A 143 -11.13 8.76 -28.44
C ARG A 143 -11.18 7.41 -29.13
#